data_AF-A0A259D549-F1
#
_entry.id   AF-A0A259D549-F1
#
_cell.length_a   1.000
_cell.length_b   1.000
_cell.length_c   1.000
_cell.angle_alpha   90.00
_cell.angle_beta   90.00
_cell.angle_gamma   90.00
#
_symmetry.space_group_name_H-M   'P 1'
#
loop_
_entity.id
_entity.type
_entity.pdbx_description
1 polymer ?
#
loop_
_entity_poly.entity_id
_entity_poly.type
_entity_poly.pdbx_seq_one_letter_code
_entity_poly.pdbx_strand_id
1 'polypeptide(L)' 'MAVGQNQRNRKNDPMVSKTGKAKLGPLTTAQLSKLLDSSTKPKEKAKIQRAINKRPPVAAPTAEPVAA' A
#
# COMPACT_ATOMS: atom_id res chain seq x y z
N MET A 1 9.95 -20.64 -7.90
CA MET A 1 10.58 -19.30 -7.76
C MET A 1 11.99 -19.50 -7.23
N ALA A 2 13.03 -19.00 -7.93
CA ALA A 2 14.41 -19.20 -7.52
C ALA A 2 14.74 -18.41 -6.24
N VAL A 3 15.10 -19.14 -5.18
CA VAL A 3 15.55 -18.61 -3.87
C VAL A 3 17.02 -18.22 -3.97
N GLY A 4 17.32 -16.91 -3.96
CA GLY A 4 18.70 -16.43 -3.79
C GLY A 4 19.06 -15.10 -4.48
N GLN A 5 18.32 -14.70 -5.51
CA GLN A 5 18.67 -13.55 -6.37
C GLN A 5 18.34 -12.16 -5.78
N ASN A 6 17.98 -12.06 -4.49
CA ASN A 6 17.35 -10.85 -3.91
C ASN A 6 18.01 -10.20 -2.71
N GLN A 7 19.27 -10.52 -2.45
CA GLN A 7 19.85 -10.16 -1.16
C GLN A 7 20.68 -8.87 -1.15
N ARG A 8 21.24 -8.42 -2.28
CA ARG A 8 22.30 -7.39 -2.25
C ARG A 8 21.92 -6.05 -2.89
N ASN A 9 21.11 -6.01 -3.95
CA ASN A 9 20.80 -4.75 -4.66
C ASN A 9 19.41 -4.15 -4.34
N ARG A 10 18.52 -4.89 -3.65
CA ARG A 10 17.20 -4.39 -3.21
C ARG A 10 17.25 -3.48 -1.99
N LYS A 11 18.39 -3.41 -1.29
CA LYS A 11 18.53 -2.65 -0.03
C LYS A 11 18.86 -1.18 -0.23
N ASN A 12 19.07 -0.72 -1.46
CA ASN A 12 19.61 0.60 -1.73
C ASN A 12 18.56 1.65 -2.14
N ASP A 13 17.32 1.25 -2.39
CA ASP A 13 16.24 2.20 -2.65
C ASP A 13 15.42 2.43 -1.37
N PRO A 14 15.53 3.61 -0.72
CA PRO A 14 14.79 3.92 0.50
C PRO A 14 13.27 3.95 0.30
N MET A 15 12.80 4.09 -0.94
CA MET A 15 11.38 4.10 -1.32
C MET A 15 10.84 2.70 -1.63
N VAL A 16 11.64 1.64 -1.47
CA VAL A 16 11.23 0.26 -1.77
C VAL A 16 11.32 -0.64 -0.53
N SER A 17 10.21 -1.32 -0.23
CA SER A 17 10.15 -2.30 0.86
C SER A 17 10.99 -3.55 0.53
N LYS A 18 11.28 -4.38 1.55
CA LYS A 18 11.96 -5.69 1.38
C LYS A 18 11.29 -6.59 0.32
N THR A 19 10.00 -6.39 0.07
CA THR A 19 9.21 -7.15 -0.93
C THR A 19 9.26 -6.57 -2.35
N GLY A 20 9.96 -5.46 -2.59
CA GLY A 20 9.99 -4.78 -3.89
C GLY A 20 8.78 -3.85 -4.14
N LYS A 21 7.84 -3.77 -3.20
CA LYS A 21 6.72 -2.82 -3.28
C LYS A 21 7.18 -1.45 -2.82
N ALA A 22 6.72 -0.39 -3.51
CA ALA A 22 6.91 0.98 -3.05
C ALA A 22 6.48 1.12 -1.59
N LYS A 23 7.31 1.78 -0.79
CA LYS A 23 7.10 2.11 0.61
C LYS A 23 6.07 3.24 0.66
N LEU A 24 4.83 2.94 0.26
CA LEU A 24 3.74 3.91 0.27
C LEU A 24 3.51 4.39 1.71
N GLY A 25 3.19 5.68 1.83
CA GLY A 25 2.56 6.21 3.02
C GLY A 25 1.18 5.61 3.26
N PRO A 26 0.38 6.16 4.18
CA PRO A 26 -0.97 5.67 4.43
C PRO A 26 -1.80 5.61 3.13
N LEU A 27 -2.30 4.41 2.76
CA LEU A 27 -3.08 4.19 1.53
C LEU A 27 -4.25 5.16 1.43
N THR A 28 -4.51 5.78 0.29
CA THR A 28 -5.65 6.71 0.14
C THR A 28 -6.99 5.97 0.22
N THR A 29 -8.09 6.70 0.45
CA THR A 29 -9.44 6.10 0.49
C THR A 29 -9.79 5.39 -0.82
N ALA A 30 -9.47 6.01 -1.96
CA ALA A 30 -9.65 5.41 -3.29
C ALA A 30 -8.87 4.08 -3.44
N GLN A 31 -7.64 4.03 -2.94
CA GLN A 31 -6.83 2.80 -2.96
C GLN A 31 -7.42 1.72 -2.04
N LEU A 32 -7.94 2.09 -0.87
CA LEU A 32 -8.59 1.16 0.06
C LEU A 32 -9.88 0.59 -0.54
N SER A 33 -10.71 1.40 -1.21
CA SER A 33 -11.91 0.92 -1.90
C SER A 33 -11.55 -0.09 -2.99
N LYS A 34 -10.56 0.22 -3.84
CA LYS A 34 -10.09 -0.71 -4.87
C LYS A 34 -9.55 -2.03 -4.29
N LEU A 35 -8.92 -1.99 -3.12
CA LEU A 35 -8.48 -3.20 -2.40
C LEU A 35 -9.66 -3.98 -1.80
N LEU A 36 -10.72 -3.31 -1.38
CA LEU A 36 -11.92 -3.97 -0.85
C LEU A 36 -12.62 -4.81 -1.94
N ASP A 37 -12.69 -4.27 -3.15
CA ASP A 37 -13.33 -4.92 -4.29
C ASP A 37 -12.52 -6.12 -4.80
N SER A 38 -11.19 -6.01 -4.80
CA SER A 38 -10.28 -7.07 -5.26
C SER A 38 -9.99 -8.14 -4.20
N SER A 39 -10.22 -7.86 -2.91
CA SER A 39 -9.94 -8.80 -1.82
C SER A 39 -10.98 -9.92 -1.76
N THR A 40 -10.56 -11.17 -1.89
CA THR A 40 -11.47 -12.33 -1.74
C THR A 40 -11.48 -12.90 -0.32
N LYS A 41 -10.51 -12.55 0.52
CA LYS A 41 -10.40 -13.11 1.88
C LYS A 41 -11.21 -12.29 2.89
N PRO A 42 -12.09 -12.92 3.70
CA PRO A 42 -12.94 -12.19 4.65
C PRO A 42 -12.16 -11.35 5.67
N LYS A 43 -11.03 -11.87 6.16
CA LYS A 43 -10.16 -11.15 7.12
C LYS A 43 -9.48 -9.93 6.50
N GLU A 44 -9.17 -9.97 5.21
CA GLU A 44 -8.57 -8.85 4.50
C GLU A 44 -9.64 -7.76 4.29
N LYS A 45 -10.86 -8.13 3.85
CA LYS A 45 -12.00 -7.20 3.76
C LYS A 45 -12.28 -6.50 5.09
N ALA A 46 -12.34 -7.24 6.19
CA ALA A 46 -12.60 -6.66 7.52
C ALA A 46 -11.51 -5.65 7.95
N LYS A 47 -10.24 -5.93 7.66
CA LYS A 47 -9.13 -5.01 7.95
C LYS A 47 -9.22 -3.73 7.10
N ILE A 48 -9.57 -3.87 5.82
CA ILE A 48 -9.73 -2.73 4.90
C ILE A 48 -10.92 -1.87 5.32
N GLN A 49 -12.07 -2.47 5.60
CA GLN A 49 -13.26 -1.77 6.12
C GLN A 49 -12.97 -1.04 7.43
N ARG A 50 -12.25 -1.68 8.37
CA ARG A 50 -11.83 -1.01 9.61
C ARG A 50 -10.92 0.19 9.34
N ALA A 51 -10.01 0.10 8.37
CA ALA A 51 -9.13 1.21 8.01
C ALA A 51 -9.91 2.38 7.39
N ILE A 52 -10.97 2.10 6.64
CA ILE A 52 -11.90 3.11 6.12
C ILE A 52 -12.65 3.78 7.29
N ASN A 53 -13.20 3.00 8.21
CA ASN A 53 -14.03 3.51 9.32
C ASN A 53 -13.24 4.23 10.43
N LYS A 54 -12.01 3.81 10.69
CA LYS A 54 -11.17 4.38 11.78
C LYS A 54 -10.54 5.72 11.39
N ARG A 55 -10.61 6.13 10.12
CA ARG A 55 -10.02 7.40 9.70
C ARG A 55 -10.82 8.57 10.26
N PRO A 56 -10.22 9.44 11.09
CA PRO A 56 -10.88 10.68 11.49
C PRO A 56 -11.12 11.55 10.25
N PRO A 57 -12.16 12.40 10.26
CA PRO A 57 -12.47 13.30 9.16
C PRO A 57 -11.49 14.48 9.18
N VAL A 58 -10.21 14.26 8.87
CA VAL A 58 -9.29 15.38 8.66
C VAL A 58 -8.13 15.03 7.72
N ALA A 59 -7.99 15.94 6.76
CA ALA A 59 -6.90 16.19 5.81
C ALA A 59 -6.56 15.05 4.84
N ALA A 60 -7.09 15.20 3.62
CA ALA A 60 -6.46 14.69 2.42
C ALA A 60 -4.96 15.02 2.44
N PRO A 61 -4.05 14.03 2.33
CA PRO A 61 -2.71 14.33 1.89
C PRO A 61 -2.82 14.61 0.40
N THR A 62 -2.47 15.83 0.03
CA THR A 62 -2.01 16.26 -1.30
C THR A 62 -1.40 15.09 -2.07
N ALA A 63 -2.15 14.54 -3.01
CA ALA A 63 -1.63 13.72 -4.08
C ALA A 63 -1.34 14.66 -5.25
N GLU A 64 -0.14 15.24 -5.26
CA GLU A 64 0.40 15.85 -6.46
C GLU A 64 0.52 14.76 -7.55
N PRO A 65 0.03 15.01 -8.77
CA PRO A 65 0.24 14.10 -9.88
C PRO A 65 1.70 14.23 -10.32
N VAL A 66 2.52 13.22 -10.03
CA VAL A 66 3.85 13.14 -10.65
C VAL A 66 3.64 12.73 -12.11
N ALA A 67 3.69 13.74 -12.97
CA ALA A 67 3.86 13.60 -14.40
C ALA A 67 5.37 13.58 -14.70
N ALA A 68 5.80 12.60 -15.49
CA ALA A 68 6.96 12.66 -16.37
C ALA A 68 6.78 11.60 -17.46
#